data_AF-A0A952EL45-F1
#
_entry.id   AF-A0A952EL45-F1
#
_cell.length_a   1.000
_cell.length_b   1.000
_cell.length_c   1.000
_cell.angle_alpha   90.00
_cell.angle_beta   90.00
_cell.angle_gamma   90.00
#
_symmetry.space_group_name_H-M   'P 1'
#
loop_
_entity.id
_entity.type
_entity.pdbx_description
1 polymer ?
#
loop_
_entity_poly.entity_id
_entity_poly.type
_entity_poly.pdbx_seq_one_letter_code
_entity_poly.pdbx_strand_id
1 'polypeptide(L)'
;MKNIVISLVCLVVLLFCSSSNKDDTVVGTYHSPESSTLNKLRYGMFALGLKLELKKDSTYFYSTCAQTSNGKWSVRKNNLILKCKEIRFINDSINQIERFSKGKICGGDLVFEIQDKKLIRLEKLQNGKEGKFILLKN
;
A
#
# COMPACT_ATOMS: atom_id res chain seq x y z
N MET A 1 -20.62 -49.75 3.12
CA MET A 1 -19.89 -48.93 4.11
C MET A 1 -18.54 -48.41 3.61
N LYS A 2 -17.70 -49.20 2.91
CA LYS A 2 -16.41 -48.73 2.36
C LYS A 2 -16.52 -47.52 1.40
N ASN A 3 -17.56 -47.46 0.58
CA ASN A 3 -17.76 -46.36 -0.38
C ASN A 3 -18.17 -45.01 0.27
N ILE A 4 -18.77 -45.05 1.46
CA ILE A 4 -19.17 -43.84 2.21
C ILE A 4 -17.93 -43.20 2.86
N VAL A 5 -16.98 -44.01 3.32
CA VAL A 5 -15.73 -43.52 3.92
C VAL A 5 -14.85 -42.83 2.88
N ILE A 6 -14.75 -43.38 1.65
CA ILE A 6 -13.98 -42.76 0.56
C ILE A 6 -14.59 -41.42 0.12
N SER A 7 -15.93 -41.33 0.07
CA SER A 7 -16.64 -40.09 -0.25
C SER A 7 -16.42 -38.99 0.81
N LEU A 8 -16.39 -39.37 2.10
CA LEU A 8 -16.14 -38.41 3.19
C LEU A 8 -14.70 -37.88 3.18
N VAL A 9 -13.71 -38.72 2.83
CA VAL A 9 -12.30 -38.32 2.73
C VAL A 9 -12.08 -37.34 1.57
N CYS A 10 -12.74 -37.53 0.42
CA CYS A 10 -12.68 -36.56 -0.68
C CYS A 10 -13.29 -35.20 -0.34
N LEU A 11 -14.36 -35.15 0.48
CA LEU A 11 -15.01 -33.91 0.89
C LEU A 11 -14.13 -33.08 1.84
N VAL A 12 -13.37 -33.74 2.73
CA VAL A 12 -12.47 -33.06 3.66
C VAL A 12 -11.26 -32.45 2.94
N VAL A 13 -10.72 -33.12 1.91
CA VAL A 13 -9.57 -32.60 1.13
C VAL A 13 -9.95 -31.35 0.32
N LEU A 14 -11.21 -31.20 -0.10
CA LEU A 14 -11.69 -30.00 -0.81
C LEU A 14 -11.90 -28.79 0.12
N LEU A 15 -12.05 -28.99 1.44
CA LEU A 15 -12.24 -27.89 2.40
C LEU A 15 -10.93 -27.23 2.84
N PHE A 16 -9.78 -27.88 2.66
CA PHE A 16 -8.46 -27.32 3.00
C PHE A 16 -7.78 -26.59 1.84
N CYS A 17 -8.40 -26.56 0.66
CA CYS A 17 -7.85 -25.88 -0.51
C CYS A 17 -8.59 -24.56 -0.73
N SER A 18 -7.99 -23.45 -0.27
CA SER A 18 -8.23 -22.03 -0.63
C SER A 18 -8.60 -21.11 0.55
N SER A 19 -7.70 -20.98 1.52
CA SER A 19 -7.59 -19.74 2.30
C SER A 19 -6.27 -19.06 1.92
N SER A 20 -6.21 -18.44 0.74
CA SER A 20 -5.17 -17.43 0.53
C SER A 20 -5.51 -16.28 1.47
N ASN A 21 -4.71 -16.07 2.52
CA ASN A 21 -4.88 -14.92 3.38
C ASN A 21 -4.86 -13.66 2.52
N LYS A 22 -5.87 -12.79 2.66
CA LYS A 22 -5.92 -11.50 1.96
C LYS A 22 -4.67 -10.64 2.23
N ASP A 23 -3.98 -10.93 3.33
CA ASP A 23 -2.71 -10.27 3.68
C ASP A 23 -1.55 -10.71 2.77
N ASP A 24 -1.50 -11.98 2.36
CA ASP A 24 -0.47 -12.45 1.41
C ASP A 24 -0.70 -11.89 0.00
N THR A 25 -1.94 -11.58 -0.37
CA THR A 25 -2.26 -11.04 -1.69
C THR A 25 -1.86 -9.58 -1.85
N VAL A 26 -1.76 -8.81 -0.77
CA VAL A 26 -1.31 -7.40 -0.80
C VAL A 26 0.20 -7.24 -0.70
N VAL A 27 0.94 -8.25 -0.23
CA VAL A 27 2.42 -8.21 -0.20
C VAL A 27 2.99 -7.98 -1.60
N GLY A 28 3.97 -7.09 -1.72
CA GLY A 28 4.65 -6.78 -2.97
C GLY A 28 5.05 -5.32 -3.11
N THR A 29 5.48 -4.96 -4.31
CA THR A 29 5.91 -3.60 -4.64
C THR A 29 4.91 -2.91 -5.54
N TYR A 30 4.65 -1.65 -5.25
CA TYR A 30 3.72 -0.81 -5.98
C TYR A 30 4.38 0.51 -6.38
N HIS A 31 3.99 1.03 -7.54
CA HIS A 31 4.50 2.31 -8.05
C HIS A 31 3.38 3.19 -8.59
N SER A 32 3.57 4.50 -8.54
CA SER A 32 2.71 5.42 -9.30
C SER A 32 2.85 5.14 -10.79
N PRO A 33 1.77 5.25 -11.59
CA PRO A 33 1.88 5.15 -13.04
C PRO A 33 2.89 6.16 -13.60
N GLU A 34 3.46 5.86 -14.76
CA GLU A 34 4.30 6.83 -15.47
C GLU A 34 3.48 8.05 -15.92
N SER A 35 4.16 9.21 -16.03
CA SER A 35 3.55 10.46 -16.49
C SER A 35 3.35 10.49 -18.02
N SER A 36 2.57 9.57 -18.55
CA SER A 36 2.16 9.53 -19.96
C SER A 36 0.75 10.08 -20.17
N THR A 37 0.44 10.55 -21.38
CA THR A 37 -0.89 11.04 -21.74
C THR A 37 -1.97 9.97 -21.55
N LEU A 38 -1.66 8.72 -21.90
CA LEU A 38 -2.57 7.58 -21.73
C LEU A 38 -2.89 7.34 -20.25
N ASN A 39 -1.88 7.38 -19.37
CA ASN A 39 -2.12 7.22 -17.94
C ASN A 39 -2.90 8.40 -17.36
N LYS A 40 -2.64 9.63 -17.81
CA LYS A 40 -3.43 10.81 -17.41
C LYS A 40 -4.89 10.69 -17.84
N LEU A 41 -5.17 10.16 -19.03
CA LEU A 41 -6.53 9.89 -19.49
C LEU A 41 -7.20 8.78 -18.66
N ARG A 42 -6.50 7.66 -18.43
CA ARG A 42 -7.03 6.50 -17.71
C ARG A 42 -7.30 6.77 -16.23
N TYR A 43 -6.43 7.56 -15.60
CA TYR A 43 -6.39 7.70 -14.15
C TYR A 43 -6.70 9.12 -13.65
N GLY A 44 -6.72 10.11 -14.55
CA GLY A 44 -6.80 11.52 -14.21
C GLY A 44 -5.44 12.12 -13.85
N MET A 45 -5.45 13.26 -13.17
CA MET A 45 -4.24 13.82 -12.56
C MET A 45 -3.94 13.06 -11.25
N PHE A 46 -2.70 12.62 -11.06
CA PHE A 46 -2.28 11.87 -9.87
C PHE A 46 -0.85 12.21 -9.47
N ALA A 47 -0.50 11.87 -8.23
CA ALA A 47 0.85 12.04 -7.70
C ALA A 47 1.84 11.04 -8.33
N LEU A 48 3.01 11.57 -8.72
CA LEU A 48 4.07 10.84 -9.42
C LEU A 48 5.23 10.51 -8.47
N GLY A 49 6.08 9.56 -8.89
CA GLY A 49 7.29 9.18 -8.16
C GLY A 49 7.01 8.52 -6.82
N LEU A 50 5.86 7.84 -6.70
CA LEU A 50 5.50 7.11 -5.49
C LEU A 50 5.97 5.66 -5.60
N LYS A 51 6.51 5.12 -4.51
CA LYS A 51 6.82 3.70 -4.37
C LYS A 51 6.34 3.21 -3.01
N LEU A 52 5.70 2.05 -2.97
CA LEU A 52 5.34 1.35 -1.74
C LEU A 52 5.81 -0.09 -1.81
N GLU A 53 6.45 -0.56 -0.77
CA GLU A 53 6.83 -1.96 -0.60
C GLU A 53 6.19 -2.49 0.68
N LEU A 54 5.39 -3.55 0.54
CA LEU A 54 4.76 -4.27 1.65
C LEU A 54 5.46 -5.60 1.81
N LYS A 55 6.12 -5.80 2.96
CA LYS A 55 6.86 -7.03 3.28
C LYS A 55 5.99 -8.00 4.08
N LYS A 56 6.29 -9.30 3.96
CA LYS A 56 5.56 -10.39 4.65
C LYS A 56 5.57 -10.29 6.17
N ASP A 57 6.57 -9.64 6.75
CA ASP A 57 6.71 -9.42 8.21
C ASP A 57 5.87 -8.22 8.74
N SER A 58 4.89 -7.80 7.95
CA SER A 58 4.01 -6.65 8.19
C SER A 58 4.74 -5.31 8.26
N THR A 59 5.98 -5.19 7.76
CA THR A 59 6.67 -3.90 7.61
C THR A 59 6.48 -3.31 6.23
N TYR A 60 6.53 -1.98 6.14
CA TYR A 60 6.47 -1.28 4.85
C TYR A 60 7.63 -0.29 4.69
N PHE A 61 7.95 -0.01 3.43
CA PHE A 61 8.75 1.13 2.98
C PHE A 61 7.93 1.93 1.97
N TYR A 62 7.74 3.23 2.21
CA TYR A 62 7.01 4.14 1.33
C TYR A 62 7.91 5.30 0.94
N SER A 63 8.03 5.58 -0.35
CA SER A 63 8.82 6.70 -0.88
C SER A 63 7.95 7.60 -1.73
N THR A 64 8.19 8.89 -1.56
CA THR A 64 7.71 9.97 -2.43
C THR A 64 8.91 10.60 -3.14
N CYS A 65 8.73 11.75 -3.80
CA CYS A 65 9.84 12.52 -4.35
C CYS A 65 10.68 13.25 -3.30
N ALA A 66 10.14 13.51 -2.10
CA ALA A 66 10.80 14.32 -1.08
C ALA A 66 11.19 13.52 0.17
N GLN A 67 10.40 12.49 0.50
CA GLN A 67 10.50 11.79 1.77
C GLN A 67 10.33 10.28 1.60
N THR A 68 10.94 9.55 2.53
CA THR A 68 10.66 8.13 2.78
C THR A 68 10.01 7.98 4.14
N SER A 69 9.17 6.96 4.28
CA SER A 69 8.62 6.55 5.56
C SER A 69 8.60 5.03 5.70
N ASN A 70 8.78 4.57 6.94
CA ASN A 70 8.76 3.17 7.30
C ASN A 70 7.83 2.94 8.47
N GLY A 71 7.30 1.72 8.58
CA GLY A 71 6.44 1.38 9.69
C GLY A 71 5.83 -0.01 9.57
N LYS A 72 4.61 -0.14 10.10
CA LYS A 72 3.83 -1.38 10.03
C LYS A 72 2.62 -1.20 9.15
N TRP A 73 2.21 -2.25 8.47
CA TRP A 73 0.97 -2.25 7.69
C TRP A 73 0.00 -3.31 8.21
N SER A 74 -1.28 -3.10 7.94
CA SER A 74 -2.35 -4.05 8.20
C SER A 74 -3.47 -3.86 7.18
N VAL A 75 -4.24 -4.91 6.91
CA VAL A 75 -5.46 -4.80 6.09
C VAL A 75 -6.68 -4.91 7.01
N ARG A 76 -7.64 -4.00 6.82
CA ARG A 76 -8.94 -4.08 7.47
C ARG A 76 -10.04 -3.88 6.43
N LYS A 77 -10.87 -4.92 6.23
CA LYS A 77 -11.84 -4.98 5.13
C LYS A 77 -11.14 -4.83 3.78
N ASN A 78 -11.35 -3.72 3.08
CA ASN A 78 -10.70 -3.40 1.79
C ASN A 78 -9.70 -2.24 1.92
N ASN A 79 -9.28 -1.89 3.13
CA ASN A 79 -8.34 -0.80 3.35
C ASN A 79 -6.99 -1.33 3.82
N LEU A 80 -5.94 -0.94 3.11
CA LEU A 80 -4.56 -1.03 3.57
C LEU A 80 -4.27 0.17 4.46
N ILE A 81 -3.83 -0.09 5.68
CA ILE A 81 -3.51 0.93 6.68
C ILE A 81 -2.01 0.87 6.95
N LEU A 82 -1.31 1.97 6.71
CA LEU A 82 0.11 2.15 7.01
C LEU A 82 0.27 2.98 8.26
N LYS A 83 0.82 2.37 9.30
CA LYS A 83 1.16 3.01 10.57
C LYS A 83 2.61 3.43 10.56
N CYS A 84 2.82 4.72 10.39
CA CYS A 84 4.15 5.32 10.31
C CYS A 84 4.90 5.22 11.64
N LYS A 85 6.18 4.84 11.56
CA LYS A 85 7.12 4.86 12.69
C LYS A 85 8.22 5.89 12.49
N GLU A 86 8.65 6.09 11.25
CA GLU A 86 9.76 6.97 10.91
C GLU A 86 9.48 7.65 9.58
N ILE A 87 9.82 8.95 9.48
CA ILE A 87 9.88 9.71 8.24
C ILE A 87 11.25 10.38 8.13
N ARG A 88 11.84 10.34 6.94
CA ARG A 88 13.07 11.06 6.61
C ARG A 88 12.95 11.75 5.28
N PHE A 89 13.63 12.88 5.13
CA PHE A 89 13.85 13.46 3.81
C PHE A 89 14.83 12.59 3.02
N ILE A 90 14.61 12.49 1.71
CA ILE A 90 15.53 11.76 0.82
C ILE A 90 16.88 12.49 0.74
N ASN A 91 16.87 13.82 0.80
CA ASN A 91 18.09 14.62 0.89
C ASN A 91 18.61 14.62 2.33
N ASP A 92 19.75 13.96 2.54
CA ASP A 92 20.36 13.81 3.87
C ASP A 92 20.74 15.14 4.52
N SER A 93 21.14 16.15 3.74
CA SER A 93 21.48 17.47 4.27
C SER A 93 20.26 18.14 4.91
N ILE A 94 19.04 17.85 4.44
CA ILE A 94 17.80 18.41 5.01
C ILE A 94 17.49 17.77 6.37
N ASN A 95 17.84 16.48 6.56
CA ASN A 95 17.53 15.76 7.79
C ASN A 95 18.21 16.36 9.03
N GLN A 96 19.33 17.07 8.87
CA GLN A 96 20.10 17.68 9.97
C GLN A 96 19.60 19.09 10.34
N ILE A 97 18.77 19.71 9.51
CA ILE A 97 18.34 21.11 9.73
C ILE A 97 17.12 21.14 10.65
N GLU A 98 17.28 21.74 11.82
CA GLU A 98 16.24 21.81 12.87
C GLU A 98 14.92 22.41 12.39
N ARG A 99 14.97 23.43 11.52
CA ARG A 99 13.76 24.07 10.96
C ARG A 99 12.83 23.10 10.23
N PHE A 100 13.35 21.96 9.75
CA PHE A 100 12.58 20.92 9.06
C PHE A 100 12.23 19.73 9.95
N SER A 101 12.49 19.79 11.26
CA SER A 101 12.17 18.75 12.24
C SER A 101 10.72 18.27 12.15
N LYS A 102 9.76 19.20 12.00
CA LYS A 102 8.34 18.89 11.86
C LYS A 102 8.02 17.98 10.68
N GLY A 103 8.77 18.10 9.58
CA GLY A 103 8.58 17.26 8.39
C GLY A 103 8.98 15.80 8.59
N LYS A 104 9.68 15.48 9.68
CA LYS A 104 10.10 14.11 10.04
C LYS A 104 9.13 13.44 11.03
N ILE A 105 8.06 14.13 11.43
CA ILE A 105 7.07 13.61 12.37
C ILE A 105 5.96 12.90 11.59
N CYS A 106 5.61 11.68 12.00
CA CYS A 106 4.47 10.96 11.44
C CYS A 106 3.16 11.71 11.72
N GLY A 107 2.45 12.15 10.67
CA GLY A 107 1.22 12.92 10.77
C GLY A 107 -0.07 12.10 10.99
N GLY A 108 0.03 10.77 11.03
CA GLY A 108 -1.09 9.84 11.18
C GLY A 108 -0.96 8.59 10.32
N ASP A 109 -1.98 7.74 10.34
CA ASP A 109 -2.05 6.53 9.52
C ASP A 109 -2.39 6.91 8.07
N LEU A 110 -1.66 6.34 7.10
CA LEU A 110 -2.02 6.46 5.69
C LEU A 110 -2.95 5.31 5.31
N VAL A 111 -4.11 5.63 4.75
CA VAL A 111 -5.11 4.65 4.35
C VAL A 111 -5.23 4.63 2.83
N PHE A 112 -5.12 3.45 2.24
CA PHE A 112 -5.39 3.20 0.83
C PHE A 112 -6.55 2.22 0.69
N GLU A 113 -7.47 2.51 -0.23
CA GLU A 113 -8.45 1.55 -0.69
C GLU A 113 -7.76 0.54 -1.63
N ILE A 114 -8.00 -0.74 -1.39
CA ILE A 114 -7.51 -1.84 -2.22
C ILE A 114 -8.55 -2.13 -3.30
N GLN A 115 -8.15 -1.96 -4.56
CA GLN A 115 -8.96 -2.30 -5.74
C GLN A 115 -8.14 -3.18 -6.69
N ASP A 116 -8.38 -4.49 -6.62
CA ASP A 116 -7.62 -5.51 -7.35
C ASP A 116 -6.10 -5.37 -7.12
N LYS A 117 -5.36 -5.05 -8.17
CA LYS A 117 -3.90 -4.80 -8.17
C LYS A 117 -3.54 -3.33 -7.97
N LYS A 118 -4.45 -2.51 -7.44
CA LYS A 118 -4.29 -1.07 -7.25
C LYS A 118 -4.54 -0.68 -5.81
N LEU A 119 -3.82 0.34 -5.37
CA LEU A 119 -4.06 1.05 -4.12
C LEU A 119 -4.40 2.50 -4.46
N ILE A 120 -5.51 3.00 -3.93
CA ILE A 120 -6.02 4.35 -4.22
C ILE A 120 -6.19 5.12 -2.92
N ARG A 121 -5.70 6.35 -2.89
CA ARG A 121 -5.94 7.31 -1.81
C ARG A 121 -6.35 8.65 -2.40
N LEU A 122 -7.38 9.25 -1.83
CA LEU A 122 -7.80 10.62 -2.11
C LEU A 122 -7.47 11.47 -0.88
N GLU A 123 -6.94 12.67 -1.11
CA GLU A 123 -6.51 13.55 -0.04
C GLU A 123 -6.84 15.00 -0.40
N LYS A 124 -7.41 15.76 0.54
CA LYS A 124 -7.61 17.20 0.33
C LYS A 124 -6.27 17.92 0.48
N LEU A 125 -5.87 18.61 -0.57
CA LEU A 125 -4.69 19.45 -0.59
C LEU A 125 -4.99 20.80 0.08
N GLN A 126 -3.94 21.51 0.50
CA GLN A 126 -4.08 22.81 1.17
C GLN A 126 -4.83 23.87 0.34
N ASN A 127 -4.82 23.74 -0.99
CA ASN A 127 -5.55 24.62 -1.90
C ASN A 127 -7.03 24.23 -2.10
N GLY A 128 -7.55 23.30 -1.30
CA GLY A 128 -8.93 22.83 -1.37
C GLY A 128 -9.22 21.84 -2.51
N LYS A 129 -8.23 21.53 -3.37
CA LYS A 129 -8.36 20.51 -4.42
C LYS A 129 -8.13 19.12 -3.84
N GLU A 130 -8.65 18.11 -4.51
CA GLU A 130 -8.36 16.71 -4.17
C GLU A 130 -7.13 16.22 -4.95
N GLY A 131 -6.16 15.70 -4.20
CA GLY A 131 -5.02 14.95 -4.72
C GLY A 131 -5.37 13.47 -4.81
N LYS A 132 -5.11 12.88 -5.98
CA LYS A 132 -5.28 11.45 -6.21
C LYS A 132 -3.93 10.75 -6.18
N PHE A 133 -3.80 9.73 -5.35
CA PHE A 133 -2.62 8.89 -5.22
C PHE A 133 -3.01 7.49 -5.68
N ILE A 134 -2.33 6.98 -6.70
CA ILE A 134 -2.58 5.65 -7.26
C ILE A 134 -1.26 4.92 -7.28
N LEU A 135 -1.29 3.68 -6.80
CA LEU A 135 -0.16 2.77 -6.77
C LEU A 135 -0.60 1.47 -7.44
N LEU A 136 0.11 1.08 -8.49
CA LEU A 136 -0.13 -0.15 -9.24
C LEU A 136 0.87 -1.20 -8.78
N LYS A 137 0.40 -2.43 -8.52
CA LYS A 137 1.26 -3.56 -8.18
C LYS A 137 2.08 -3.96 -9.40
N ASN A 138 3.39 -4.14 -9.21
CA ASN A 138 4.27 -4.73 -10.21
C ASN A 138 4.07 -6.25 -10.33
#